data_AF-A0A4X2K666-F1
#
_entry.id   AF-A0A4X2K666-F1
#
_cell.length_a   1.000
_cell.length_b   1.000
_cell.length_c   1.000
_cell.angle_alpha   90.00
_cell.angle_beta   90.00
_cell.angle_gamma   90.00
#
_symmetry.space_group_name_H-M   'P 1'
#
loop_
_entity.id
_entity.type
_entity.pdbx_description
1 polymer ?
#
loop_
_entity_poly.entity_id
_entity_poly.type
_entity_poly.pdbx_seq_one_letter_code
_entity_poly.pdbx_strand_id
1 'polypeptide(L)'
;MGQLKFNTSEEHHADVYKSDLPNPDTLSAELHGWRIKWKHRGKDIELPATIYEALHLPDIKFFPNVYALLKVLCILPVMKVENDRYENGGKCLKAYLRDPLTAHRSSNLALLNINFDIKHDLDLMVDTYIKLYTSKLGLQEEVLPTSNSEITENT
;
A
#
# COMPACT_ATOMS: atom_id res chain seq x y z
N MET A 1 13.01 35.67 20.59
CA MET A 1 13.85 34.86 19.68
C MET A 1 13.07 34.66 18.39
N GLY A 2 13.63 35.09 17.26
CA GLY A 2 12.89 35.24 16.01
C GLY A 2 12.46 33.91 15.40
N GLN A 3 11.19 33.79 15.07
CA GLN A 3 10.71 32.71 14.20
C GLN A 3 11.30 32.90 12.81
N LEU A 4 12.22 32.03 12.41
CA LEU A 4 12.60 31.88 11.01
C LEU A 4 11.39 31.29 10.28
N LYS A 5 10.59 32.15 9.65
CA LYS A 5 9.53 31.72 8.74
C LYS A 5 10.17 31.32 7.41
N PHE A 6 10.01 30.07 7.00
CA PHE A 6 10.43 29.65 5.67
C PHE A 6 9.35 30.08 4.69
N ASN A 7 9.71 30.93 3.72
CA ASN A 7 8.81 31.38 2.65
C ASN A 7 8.60 30.28 1.58
N THR A 8 8.08 29.13 1.98
CA THR A 8 7.59 28.10 1.07
C THR A 8 6.26 27.59 1.59
N SER A 9 5.23 27.61 0.74
CA SER A 9 3.86 27.13 1.00
C SER A 9 3.75 25.67 1.49
N GLU A 10 4.86 24.98 1.65
CA GLU A 10 4.99 23.58 2.06
C GLU A 10 4.99 23.38 3.59
N GLU A 11 5.21 24.43 4.40
CA GLU A 11 5.20 24.31 5.88
C GLU A 11 3.81 24.05 6.48
N HIS A 12 2.71 24.34 5.76
CA HIS A 12 1.35 24.21 6.29
C HIS A 12 0.91 22.76 6.56
N HIS A 13 1.58 21.77 6.00
CA HIS A 13 1.24 20.36 6.22
C HIS A 13 2.15 19.65 7.23
N ALA A 14 3.26 20.26 7.63
CA ALA A 14 4.15 19.67 8.63
C ALA A 14 3.46 19.49 9.98
N ASP A 15 2.50 20.38 10.31
CA ASP A 15 1.69 20.30 11.53
C ASP A 15 0.87 19.00 11.63
N VAL A 16 0.43 18.45 10.49
CA VAL A 16 -0.36 17.21 10.44
C VAL A 16 0.47 15.99 10.84
N TYR A 17 1.76 15.99 10.50
CA TYR A 17 2.66 14.86 10.74
C TYR A 17 3.50 15.02 12.01
N LYS A 18 3.19 16.01 12.86
CA LYS A 18 3.94 16.26 14.10
C LYS A 18 3.96 15.05 15.04
N SER A 19 2.89 14.25 15.07
CA SER A 19 2.81 13.04 15.89
C SER A 19 3.76 11.94 15.43
N ASP A 20 4.13 11.94 14.15
CA ASP A 20 4.89 10.85 13.51
C ASP A 20 6.39 11.15 13.49
N LEU A 21 6.78 12.37 13.89
CA LEU A 21 8.15 12.84 13.88
C LEU A 21 8.83 12.63 15.24
N PRO A 22 10.10 12.19 15.28
CA PRO A 22 10.86 12.08 16.52
C PRO A 22 10.99 13.40 17.28
N ASN A 23 11.14 14.52 16.57
CA ASN A 23 11.30 15.84 17.19
C ASN A 23 10.70 16.96 16.32
N PRO A 24 9.38 17.18 16.36
CA PRO A 24 8.66 18.05 15.44
C PRO A 24 9.10 19.52 15.49
N ASP A 25 9.50 20.03 16.66
CA ASP A 25 9.92 21.43 16.83
C ASP A 25 11.24 21.75 16.11
N THR A 26 12.06 20.71 15.87
CA THR A 26 13.37 20.84 15.21
C THR A 26 13.32 20.55 13.71
N LEU A 27 12.19 20.07 13.18
CA LEU A 27 12.03 19.68 11.78
C LEU A 27 12.46 20.80 10.80
N SER A 28 11.97 22.02 11.04
CA SER A 28 12.23 23.15 10.15
C SER A 28 13.73 23.53 10.13
N ALA A 29 14.37 23.52 11.30
CA ALA A 29 15.80 23.75 11.43
C ALA A 29 16.64 22.62 10.79
N GLU A 30 16.24 21.37 10.99
CA GLU A 30 16.88 20.19 10.39
C GLU A 30 16.79 20.20 8.87
N LEU A 31 15.61 20.48 8.30
CA LEU A 31 15.42 20.59 6.85
C LEU A 31 16.27 21.72 6.26
N HIS A 32 16.40 22.84 6.98
CA HIS A 32 17.29 23.91 6.57
C HIS A 32 18.76 23.49 6.58
N GLY A 33 19.21 22.86 7.67
CA GLY A 33 20.57 22.33 7.80
C GLY A 33 20.88 21.31 6.70
N TRP A 34 19.93 20.42 6.42
CA TRP A 34 20.01 19.43 5.34
C TRP A 34 20.13 20.11 3.97
N ARG A 35 19.31 21.14 3.71
CA ARG A 35 19.38 21.92 2.47
C ARG A 35 20.72 22.64 2.30
N ILE A 36 21.23 23.26 3.37
CA ILE A 36 22.53 23.95 3.35
C ILE A 36 23.65 22.96 3.07
N LYS A 37 23.64 21.79 3.72
CA LYS A 37 24.62 20.73 3.55
C LYS A 37 24.75 20.33 2.07
N TRP A 38 23.64 20.12 1.38
CA TRP A 38 23.65 19.73 -0.03
C TRP A 38 23.89 20.89 -1.01
N LYS A 39 23.52 22.11 -0.62
CA LYS A 39 23.78 23.33 -1.40
C LYS A 39 25.27 23.69 -1.42
N HIS A 40 25.98 23.47 -0.32
CA HIS A 40 27.42 23.78 -0.17
C HIS A 40 28.31 22.55 -0.24
N ARG A 41 27.82 21.43 -0.78
CA ARG A 41 28.62 20.23 -0.97
C ARG A 41 29.83 20.53 -1.86
N GLY A 42 31.00 19.99 -1.51
CA GLY A 42 32.16 20.00 -2.40
C GLY A 42 31.86 19.24 -3.68
N LYS A 43 32.52 19.60 -4.80
CA LYS A 43 32.32 18.94 -6.10
C LYS A 43 32.59 17.43 -6.08
N ASP A 44 33.31 16.94 -5.06
CA ASP A 44 33.70 15.54 -4.91
C ASP A 44 32.68 14.69 -4.14
N ILE A 45 31.57 15.28 -3.65
CA ILE A 45 30.52 14.57 -2.92
C ILE A 45 29.30 14.42 -3.83
N GLU A 46 29.17 13.21 -4.41
CA GLU A 46 28.01 12.79 -5.18
C GLU A 46 26.74 12.87 -4.33
N LEU A 47 25.67 13.42 -4.91
CA LEU A 47 24.37 13.47 -4.27
C LEU A 47 23.76 12.06 -4.32
N PRO A 48 23.23 11.51 -3.21
CA PRO A 48 22.54 10.23 -3.25
C PRO A 48 21.45 10.25 -4.32
N ALA A 49 21.54 9.32 -5.27
CA ALA A 49 20.54 9.16 -6.32
C ALA A 49 19.31 8.40 -5.81
N THR A 50 19.50 7.59 -4.75
CA THR A 50 18.46 6.77 -4.15
C THR A 50 18.25 7.09 -2.68
N ILE A 51 17.03 6.85 -2.19
CA ILE A 51 16.70 6.97 -0.76
C ILE A 51 17.59 6.03 0.08
N TYR A 52 17.93 4.86 -0.47
CA TYR A 52 18.82 3.90 0.16
C TYR A 52 20.23 4.47 0.39
N GLU A 53 20.82 5.11 -0.63
CA GLU A 53 22.11 5.80 -0.49
C GLU A 53 22.02 6.95 0.52
N ALA A 54 20.92 7.70 0.52
CA ALA A 54 20.73 8.80 1.47
C ALA A 54 20.66 8.29 2.92
N LEU A 55 20.05 7.12 3.14
CA LEU A 55 19.99 6.45 4.45
C LEU A 55 21.33 5.88 4.90
N HIS A 56 22.27 5.62 3.99
CA HIS A 56 23.60 5.10 4.30
C HIS A 56 24.62 6.19 4.66
N LEU A 57 24.27 7.46 4.51
CA LEU A 57 25.18 8.55 4.86
C LEU A 57 25.46 8.58 6.36
N PRO A 58 26.71 8.72 6.79
CA PRO A 58 27.05 8.75 8.21
C PRO A 58 26.37 9.92 8.93
N ASP A 59 26.22 11.05 8.25
CA ASP A 59 25.67 12.26 8.85
C ASP A 59 24.15 12.25 8.97
N ILE A 60 23.43 11.31 8.34
CA ILE A 60 21.97 11.27 8.42
C ILE A 60 21.49 11.07 9.86
N LYS A 61 22.36 10.49 10.71
CA LYS A 61 22.12 10.28 12.14
C LYS A 61 21.97 11.60 12.91
N PHE A 62 22.50 12.71 12.41
CA PHE A 62 22.35 14.05 13.00
C PHE A 62 21.03 14.74 12.61
N PHE A 63 20.28 14.16 11.67
CA PHE A 63 19.00 14.68 11.19
C PHE A 63 17.90 13.64 11.43
N PRO A 64 17.52 13.38 12.70
CA PRO A 64 16.58 12.32 13.07
C PRO A 64 15.20 12.46 12.40
N ASN A 65 14.72 13.69 12.16
CA ASN A 65 13.44 13.90 11.48
C ASN A 65 13.56 13.58 9.97
N VAL A 66 14.63 14.03 9.32
CA VAL A 66 14.90 13.72 7.91
C VAL A 66 15.06 12.20 7.73
N TYR A 67 15.77 11.54 8.65
CA TYR A 67 15.94 10.09 8.66
C TYR A 67 14.59 9.34 8.79
N ALA A 68 13.71 9.79 9.68
CA ALA A 68 12.37 9.21 9.83
C ALA A 68 11.55 9.35 8.55
N LEU A 69 11.56 10.53 7.92
CA LEU A 69 10.86 10.77 6.66
C LEU A 69 11.38 9.87 5.52
N LEU A 70 12.71 9.74 5.37
CA LEU A 70 13.31 8.86 4.37
C LEU A 70 12.94 7.39 4.60
N LYS A 71 12.87 6.94 5.86
CA LYS A 71 12.39 5.60 6.20
C LYS A 71 10.94 5.38 5.81
N VAL A 72 10.06 6.32 6.15
CA VAL A 72 8.65 6.24 5.75
C VAL A 72 8.53 6.16 4.24
N LEU A 73 9.26 7.00 3.50
CA LEU A 73 9.30 6.96 2.03
C LEU A 73 9.81 5.63 1.47
N CYS A 74 10.77 4.97 2.14
CA CYS A 74 11.25 3.63 1.75
C CYS A 74 10.21 2.52 1.96
N ILE A 75 9.34 2.66 2.97
CA ILE A 75 8.35 1.65 3.34
C ILE A 75 7.03 1.88 2.58
N LEU A 76 6.72 3.13 2.24
CA LEU A 76 5.59 3.44 1.39
C LEU A 76 5.83 2.78 0.02
N PRO A 77 4.95 1.87 -0.43
CA PRO A 77 5.00 1.39 -1.78
C PRO A 77 4.66 2.57 -2.70
N VAL A 78 5.69 3.31 -3.13
CA VAL A 78 5.60 4.20 -4.28
C VAL A 78 5.57 3.31 -5.52
N MET A 79 4.56 2.44 -5.62
CA MET A 79 4.25 1.76 -6.85
C MET A 79 3.78 2.83 -7.82
N LYS A 80 4.71 3.35 -8.62
CA LYS A 80 4.32 3.82 -9.93
C LYS A 80 3.85 2.59 -10.68
N VAL A 81 2.53 2.47 -10.80
CA VAL A 81 1.90 1.40 -11.56
C VAL A 81 2.23 1.66 -13.04
N GLU A 82 3.37 1.14 -13.48
CA GLU A 82 3.83 1.23 -14.88
C GLU A 82 3.08 0.26 -15.80
N ASN A 83 2.17 -0.55 -15.26
CA ASN A 83 1.42 -1.55 -16.02
C ASN A 83 -0.06 -1.14 -16.07
N ASP A 84 -0.56 -0.80 -17.26
CA ASP A 84 -1.94 -0.37 -17.51
C ASP A 84 -2.99 -1.31 -16.86
N ARG A 85 -2.64 -2.60 -16.72
CA ARG A 85 -3.49 -3.62 -16.09
C ARG A 85 -3.80 -3.33 -14.62
N TYR A 86 -2.88 -2.76 -13.86
CA TYR A 86 -3.14 -2.42 -12.44
C TYR A 86 -3.69 -1.00 -12.27
N GLU A 87 -3.60 -0.13 -13.29
CA GLU A 87 -4.31 1.16 -13.25
C GLU A 87 -5.83 0.96 -13.23
N ASN A 88 -6.33 -0.10 -13.87
CA ASN A 88 -7.76 -0.41 -13.90
C ASN A 88 -8.33 -0.58 -12.49
N GLY A 89 -7.62 -1.25 -11.57
CA GLY A 89 -8.06 -1.39 -10.18
C GLY A 89 -8.26 -0.03 -9.48
N GLY A 90 -7.34 0.92 -9.72
CA GLY A 90 -7.47 2.28 -9.21
C GLY A 90 -8.62 3.08 -9.84
N LYS A 91 -8.86 2.90 -11.15
CA LYS A 91 -10.00 3.50 -11.87
C LYS A 91 -11.34 2.94 -11.36
N CYS A 92 -11.44 1.63 -11.16
CA CYS A 92 -12.62 0.97 -10.59
C CYS A 92 -12.88 1.41 -9.15
N LEU A 93 -11.84 1.48 -8.31
CA LEU A 93 -11.99 1.98 -6.93
C LEU A 93 -12.47 3.44 -6.92
N LYS A 94 -11.90 4.31 -7.75
CA LYS A 94 -12.34 5.71 -7.85
C LYS A 94 -13.79 5.83 -8.35
N ALA A 95 -14.20 4.99 -9.30
CA ALA A 95 -15.58 4.93 -9.77
C ALA A 95 -16.53 4.47 -8.65
N TYR A 96 -16.16 3.41 -7.93
CA TYR A 96 -16.89 2.91 -6.76
C TYR A 96 -17.04 3.97 -5.66
N LEU A 97 -15.97 4.73 -5.38
CA LEU A 97 -15.98 5.82 -4.41
C LEU A 97 -16.71 7.09 -4.88
N ARG A 98 -17.05 7.20 -6.17
CA ARG A 98 -17.87 8.29 -6.72
C ARG A 98 -19.36 8.00 -6.73
N ASP A 99 -19.77 6.74 -6.58
CA ASP A 99 -21.19 6.36 -6.61
C ASP A 99 -21.94 6.97 -5.40
N PRO A 100 -22.99 7.79 -5.60
CA PRO A 100 -23.75 8.41 -4.52
C PRO A 100 -24.44 7.41 -3.57
N LEU A 101 -24.58 6.13 -3.96
CA LEU A 101 -25.11 5.04 -3.12
C LEU A 101 -24.09 4.56 -2.07
N THR A 102 -23.69 5.47 -1.19
CA THR A 102 -22.79 5.20 -0.06
C THR A 102 -23.31 4.14 0.92
N ALA A 103 -24.64 3.93 0.97
CA ALA A 103 -25.28 2.97 1.86
C ALA A 103 -24.94 1.49 1.54
N HIS A 104 -24.55 1.18 0.30
CA HIS A 104 -24.16 -0.18 -0.11
C HIS A 104 -22.64 -0.37 -0.18
N ARG A 105 -21.86 0.59 0.34
CA ARG A 105 -20.41 0.45 0.34
C ARG A 105 -19.95 -0.54 1.40
N SER A 106 -19.17 -1.53 0.97
CA SER A 106 -18.55 -2.52 1.85
C SER A 106 -17.14 -2.81 1.38
N SER A 107 -16.25 -3.15 2.32
CA SER A 107 -14.85 -3.49 2.02
C SER A 107 -14.76 -4.67 1.04
N ASN A 108 -15.66 -5.64 1.16
CA ASN A 108 -15.70 -6.81 0.28
C ASN A 108 -16.06 -6.41 -1.16
N LEU A 109 -17.07 -5.55 -1.34
CA LEU A 109 -17.48 -5.10 -2.67
C LEU A 109 -16.42 -4.21 -3.32
N ALA A 110 -15.71 -3.39 -2.53
CA ALA A 110 -14.56 -2.62 -3.02
C ALA A 110 -13.44 -3.53 -3.53
N LEU A 111 -13.11 -4.61 -2.80
CA LEU A 111 -12.12 -5.60 -3.23
C LEU A 111 -12.52 -6.30 -4.53
N LEU A 112 -13.78 -6.69 -4.67
CA LEU A 112 -14.29 -7.27 -5.92
C LEU A 112 -14.20 -6.29 -7.09
N ASN A 113 -14.51 -5.00 -6.86
CA ASN A 113 -14.44 -3.97 -7.89
C ASN A 113 -13.00 -3.70 -8.36
N ILE A 114 -12.04 -3.67 -7.43
CA ILE A 114 -10.61 -3.50 -7.74
C ILE A 114 -10.10 -4.66 -8.58
N ASN A 115 -10.57 -5.87 -8.30
CA ASN A 115 -10.10 -7.12 -8.92
C ASN A 115 -11.02 -7.62 -10.05
N PHE A 116 -11.92 -6.77 -10.56
CA PHE A 116 -12.90 -7.16 -11.57
C PHE A 116 -12.27 -7.73 -12.86
N ASP A 117 -11.08 -7.25 -13.22
CA ASP A 117 -10.34 -7.67 -14.43
C ASP A 117 -9.52 -8.95 -14.23
N ILE A 118 -9.47 -9.51 -13.01
CA ILE A 118 -8.82 -10.80 -12.79
C ILE A 118 -9.71 -11.88 -13.40
N LYS A 119 -9.13 -12.72 -14.27
CA LYS A 119 -9.82 -13.92 -14.77
C LYS A 119 -9.98 -14.88 -13.62
N HIS A 120 -11.20 -15.05 -13.14
CA HIS A 120 -11.51 -16.01 -12.10
C HIS A 120 -12.02 -17.31 -12.72
N ASP A 121 -11.52 -18.43 -12.22
CA ASP A 121 -12.18 -19.71 -12.40
C ASP A 121 -13.35 -19.79 -11.41
N LEU A 122 -14.57 -19.71 -11.95
CA LEU A 122 -15.79 -19.71 -11.14
C LEU A 122 -15.97 -21.02 -10.39
N ASP A 123 -15.60 -22.15 -11.01
CA ASP A 123 -15.74 -23.47 -10.41
C ASP A 123 -14.81 -23.61 -9.21
N LEU A 124 -13.55 -23.16 -9.35
CA LEU A 124 -12.59 -23.15 -8.24
C LEU A 124 -13.04 -22.25 -7.07
N MET A 125 -13.66 -21.11 -7.35
CA MET A 125 -14.18 -20.22 -6.29
C MET A 125 -15.35 -20.85 -5.55
N VAL A 126 -16.28 -21.49 -6.26
CA VAL A 126 -17.44 -22.18 -5.65
C VAL A 126 -16.96 -23.36 -4.80
N ASP A 127 -16.05 -24.19 -5.33
CA ASP A 127 -15.47 -25.32 -4.60
C ASP A 127 -14.74 -24.87 -3.33
N THR A 128 -13.97 -23.78 -3.43
CA THR A 128 -13.27 -23.19 -2.27
C THR A 128 -14.26 -22.66 -1.23
N TYR A 129 -15.33 -21.99 -1.67
CA TYR A 129 -16.35 -21.46 -0.77
C TYR A 129 -17.10 -22.59 -0.05
N ILE A 130 -17.56 -23.61 -0.77
CA ILE A 130 -18.22 -24.79 -0.20
C ILE A 130 -17.28 -25.44 0.82
N LYS A 131 -16.03 -25.71 0.44
CA LYS A 131 -15.04 -26.33 1.33
C LYS A 131 -14.83 -25.54 2.62
N LEU A 132 -14.66 -24.22 2.53
CA LEU A 132 -14.47 -23.36 3.70
C LEU A 132 -15.72 -23.29 4.59
N TYR A 133 -16.91 -23.24 3.99
CA TYR A 133 -18.17 -23.14 4.72
C TYR A 133 -18.56 -24.47 5.39
N THR A 134 -18.40 -25.58 4.68
CA THR A 134 -18.58 -26.95 5.20
C THR A 134 -17.60 -27.25 6.33
N SER A 135 -16.34 -26.82 6.20
CA SER A 135 -15.35 -26.91 7.28
C SER A 135 -15.73 -26.06 8.50
N LYS A 136 -16.36 -24.90 8.29
CA LYS A 136 -16.78 -23.99 9.36
C LYS A 136 -18.06 -24.45 10.08
N LEU A 137 -18.95 -25.17 9.38
CA LEU A 137 -20.17 -25.76 9.96
C LEU A 137 -19.97 -27.13 10.60
N GLY A 138 -18.79 -27.75 10.46
CA GLY A 138 -18.52 -29.08 11.02
C GLY A 138 -19.31 -30.21 10.36
N LEU A 139 -19.89 -29.97 9.18
CA LEU A 139 -20.57 -30.98 8.39
C LEU A 139 -19.52 -31.76 7.60
N GLN A 140 -18.89 -32.77 8.21
CA GLN A 140 -18.22 -33.80 7.41
C GLN A 140 -19.30 -34.46 6.55
N GLU A 141 -19.16 -34.36 5.22
CA GLU A 141 -19.97 -35.15 4.29
C GLU A 141 -19.77 -36.63 4.62
N GLU A 142 -20.86 -37.29 5.01
CA GLU A 142 -21.00 -38.73 4.81
C GLU A 142 -20.80 -39.00 3.32
N VAL A 143 -19.63 -39.53 2.99
CA VAL A 143 -19.30 -40.04 1.66
C VAL A 143 -20.31 -41.14 1.33
N LEU A 144 -21.31 -40.83 0.51
CA LEU A 144 -22.10 -41.87 -0.17
C LEU A 144 -21.23 -42.43 -1.30
N PRO A 145 -20.85 -43.72 -1.26
CA PRO A 145 -19.99 -44.29 -2.28
C PRO A 145 -20.77 -44.43 -3.58
N THR A 146 -20.18 -43.90 -4.64
CA THR A 146 -20.49 -44.21 -6.03
C THR A 146 -20.33 -45.73 -6.22
N SER A 147 -21.42 -46.46 -6.41
CA SER A 147 -21.37 -47.80 -7.00
C SER A 147 -21.92 -47.72 -8.42
N ASN A 148 -21.02 -47.95 -9.35
CA ASN A 148 -21.24 -47.93 -10.79
C ASN A 148 -22.23 -49.03 -11.23
N SER A 149 -22.88 -48.72 -12.34
CA SER A 149 -23.77 -49.55 -13.17
C SER A 149 -23.22 -50.93 -13.55
N GLU A 150 -24.08 -51.95 -13.47
CA GLU A 150 -24.10 -53.08 -14.41
C GLU A 150 -25.56 -53.39 -14.78
N ILE A 151 -26.00 -52.83 -15.91
CA ILE A 151 -27.12 -53.36 -16.69
C ILE A 151 -26.46 -54.26 -17.73
N THR A 152 -26.56 -55.56 -17.57
CA THR A 152 -26.37 -56.50 -18.69
C THR A 152 -27.75 -56.95 -19.15
N GLU A 153 -28.22 -56.37 -20.25
CA GLU A 153 -29.12 -57.07 -21.16
C GLU A 153 -28.43 -58.35 -21.62
N ASN A 154 -29.16 -59.46 -21.70
CA ASN A 154 -29.22 -60.33 -22.88
C ASN A 154 -30.27 -61.44 -22.68
N THR A 155 -30.86 -61.78 -23.82
CA THR A 155 -32.02 -62.64 -24.16
C THR A 155 -32.09 -64.02 -23.54
#